data_AF-A0A9Q0MLT8-F1
#
_entry.id   AF-A0A9Q0MLT8-F1
#
_cell.length_a   1.000
_cell.length_b   1.000
_cell.length_c   1.000
_cell.angle_alpha   90.00
_cell.angle_beta   90.00
_cell.angle_gamma   90.00
#
_symmetry.space_group_name_H-M   'P 1'
#
loop_
_entity.id
_entity.type
_entity.pdbx_description
1 polymer ?
#
loop_
_entity_poly.entity_id
_entity_poly.type
_entity_poly.pdbx_seq_one_letter_code
_entity_poly.pdbx_strand_id
1 'polypeptide(L)'
;MQNSDIQDVFSKFQEHINREQEVREQIRDIVKLIDSSAKQAATTLQIIHSDLSKITEKCIQARKCFEECKEQYTKLGNLIPTEQYYRYSEWHYLTQTIVFLIALTVYLESGTLVTRESVA
;
A
#
# COMPACT_ATOMS: atom_id res chain seq x y z
N MET A 1 48.62 -8.45 -11.05
CA MET A 1 48.25 -7.98 -9.71
C MET A 1 46.74 -7.80 -9.68
N GLN A 2 46.02 -8.69 -9.00
CA GLN A 2 44.62 -8.43 -8.65
C GLN A 2 44.65 -7.22 -7.71
N ASN A 3 44.04 -6.11 -8.10
CA ASN A 3 43.85 -4.97 -7.20
C ASN A 3 42.85 -5.41 -6.13
N SER A 4 43.36 -5.87 -4.98
CA SER A 4 42.57 -6.26 -3.81
C SER A 4 41.56 -5.18 -3.42
N ASP A 5 41.94 -3.92 -3.61
CA ASP A 5 41.11 -2.76 -3.28
C ASP A 5 39.87 -2.66 -4.19
N ILE A 6 40.00 -3.06 -5.46
CA ILE A 6 38.87 -3.11 -6.39
C ILE A 6 37.92 -4.24 -6.00
N GLN A 7 38.46 -5.42 -5.65
CA GLN A 7 37.63 -6.55 -5.18
C GLN A 7 36.88 -6.23 -3.89
N ASP A 8 37.50 -5.51 -2.95
CA ASP A 8 36.85 -5.08 -1.71
C ASP A 8 35.70 -4.10 -1.98
N VAL A 9 35.89 -3.11 -2.87
CA VAL A 9 34.84 -2.17 -3.27
C VAL A 9 33.64 -2.89 -3.88
N PHE A 10 33.87 -3.80 -4.83
CA PHE A 10 32.77 -4.57 -5.44
C PHE A 10 32.07 -5.48 -4.43
N SER A 11 32.81 -6.08 -3.48
CA SER A 11 32.24 -6.94 -2.45
C SER A 11 31.30 -6.16 -1.52
N LYS A 12 31.74 -4.98 -1.05
CA LYS A 12 30.90 -4.09 -0.23
C LYS A 12 29.67 -3.60 -0.98
N PHE A 13 29.82 -3.29 -2.26
CA PHE A 13 28.70 -2.88 -3.11
C PHE A 13 27.68 -4.02 -3.30
N GLN A 14 28.17 -5.25 -3.52
CA GLN A 14 27.33 -6.44 -3.63
C GLN A 14 26.54 -6.68 -2.34
N GLU A 15 27.17 -6.58 -1.17
CA GLU A 15 26.47 -6.71 0.11
C GLU A 15 25.37 -5.65 0.27
N HIS A 16 25.66 -4.40 -0.12
CA HIS A 16 24.69 -3.32 -0.05
C HIS A 16 23.48 -3.58 -0.97
N ILE A 17 23.72 -4.02 -2.22
CA ILE A 17 22.63 -4.40 -3.15
C ILE A 17 21.82 -5.57 -2.60
N ASN A 18 22.47 -6.59 -2.04
CA ASN A 18 21.75 -7.75 -1.50
C ASN A 18 20.82 -7.35 -0.35
N ARG A 19 21.28 -6.47 0.57
CA ARG A 19 20.43 -5.94 1.64
C ARG A 19 19.27 -5.10 1.10
N GLU A 20 19.53 -4.26 0.09
CA GLU A 20 18.47 -3.47 -0.55
C GLU A 20 17.43 -4.38 -1.23
N GLN A 21 17.86 -5.45 -1.89
CA GLN A 21 16.97 -6.40 -2.54
C GLN A 21 16.10 -7.13 -1.53
N GLU A 22 16.65 -7.55 -0.39
CA GLU A 22 15.90 -8.19 0.69
C GLU A 22 14.79 -7.27 1.23
N VAL A 23 15.10 -5.98 1.45
CA VAL A 23 14.09 -4.99 1.85
C VAL A 23 13.01 -4.82 0.78
N ARG A 24 13.38 -4.76 -0.51
CA ARG A 24 12.41 -4.66 -1.62
C ARG A 24 11.49 -5.87 -1.69
N GLU A 25 11.99 -7.07 -1.40
CA GLU A 25 11.17 -8.29 -1.37
C GLU A 25 10.16 -8.27 -0.23
N GLN A 26 10.59 -7.89 0.98
CA GLN A 26 9.69 -7.74 2.12
C GLN A 26 8.61 -6.68 1.87
N ILE A 27 8.98 -5.55 1.23
CA ILE A 27 8.05 -4.52 0.81
C ILE A 27 7.01 -5.08 -0.18
N ARG A 28 7.44 -5.84 -1.19
CA ARG A 28 6.52 -6.43 -2.19
C ARG A 28 5.51 -7.35 -1.53
N ASP A 29 5.91 -8.13 -0.53
CA ASP A 29 5.00 -9.03 0.14
C ASP A 29 3.93 -8.30 0.96
N ILE A 30 4.29 -7.21 1.65
CA ILE A 30 3.31 -6.35 2.33
C ILE A 30 2.39 -5.66 1.31
N VAL A 31 2.95 -5.14 0.21
CA VAL A 31 2.19 -4.48 -0.86
C VAL A 31 1.17 -5.42 -1.50
N LYS A 32 1.50 -6.71 -1.69
CA LYS A 32 0.55 -7.73 -2.17
C LYS A 32 -0.62 -7.92 -1.21
N LEU A 33 -0.39 -7.89 0.09
CA LEU A 33 -1.45 -7.98 1.09
C LEU A 33 -2.38 -6.77 1.03
N ILE A 34 -1.81 -5.57 0.92
CA ILE A 34 -2.58 -4.33 0.73
C ILE A 34 -3.41 -4.40 -0.57
N ASP A 35 -2.82 -4.87 -1.66
CA ASP A 35 -3.50 -5.02 -2.96
C ASP A 35 -4.66 -6.01 -2.90
N SER A 36 -4.50 -7.11 -2.17
CA SER A 36 -5.59 -8.08 -1.94
C SER A 36 -6.77 -7.44 -1.20
N SER A 37 -6.52 -6.75 -0.08
CA SER A 37 -7.58 -6.07 0.69
C SER A 37 -8.23 -4.94 -0.12
N ALA A 38 -7.46 -4.20 -0.92
CA ALA A 38 -7.99 -3.18 -1.82
C ALA A 38 -8.89 -3.77 -2.92
N LYS A 39 -8.50 -4.89 -3.54
CA LYS A 39 -9.33 -5.61 -4.53
C LYS A 39 -10.62 -6.16 -3.92
N GLN A 40 -10.55 -6.65 -2.68
CA GLN A 40 -11.74 -7.09 -1.95
C GLN A 40 -12.69 -5.92 -1.66
N ALA A 41 -12.18 -4.77 -1.23
CA ALA A 41 -12.98 -3.56 -1.06
C ALA A 41 -13.62 -3.09 -2.38
N ALA A 42 -12.85 -3.07 -3.47
CA ALA A 42 -13.34 -2.72 -4.79
C ALA A 42 -14.47 -3.64 -5.26
N THR A 43 -14.31 -4.96 -5.09
CA THR A 43 -15.33 -5.96 -5.44
C THR A 43 -16.59 -5.78 -4.60
N THR A 44 -16.44 -5.51 -3.30
CA THR A 44 -17.53 -5.27 -2.36
C THR A 44 -18.36 -4.05 -2.78
N LEU A 45 -17.69 -2.98 -3.20
CA LEU A 45 -18.33 -1.73 -3.63
C LEU A 45 -18.94 -1.80 -5.04
N GLN A 46 -18.62 -2.81 -5.87
CA GLN A 46 -19.28 -2.96 -7.17
C GLN A 46 -20.80 -3.16 -7.06
N ILE A 47 -21.31 -3.56 -5.88
CA ILE A 47 -22.75 -3.72 -5.63
C ILE A 47 -23.56 -2.45 -5.97
N ILE A 48 -22.93 -1.27 -5.92
CA ILE A 48 -23.56 0.02 -6.23
C ILE A 48 -24.17 0.05 -7.64
N HIS A 49 -23.65 -0.77 -8.55
CA HIS A 49 -24.13 -0.86 -9.93
C HIS A 49 -25.29 -1.85 -10.10
N SER A 50 -25.57 -2.69 -9.10
CA SER A 50 -26.56 -3.77 -9.20
C SER A 50 -27.72 -3.63 -8.20
N ASP A 51 -27.45 -3.24 -6.95
CA ASP A 51 -28.45 -3.18 -5.88
C ASP A 51 -28.15 -2.05 -4.89
N LEU A 52 -28.93 -0.96 -5.02
CA LEU A 52 -28.77 0.24 -4.19
C LEU A 52 -29.19 0.01 -2.72
N SER A 53 -30.00 -1.01 -2.43
CA SER A 53 -30.48 -1.26 -1.06
C SER A 53 -29.38 -1.76 -0.12
N LYS A 54 -28.31 -2.35 -0.68
CA LYS A 54 -27.20 -2.96 0.06
C LYS A 54 -26.00 -2.03 0.26
N ILE A 55 -26.07 -0.79 -0.23
CA ILE A 55 -24.93 0.15 -0.21
C ILE A 55 -24.39 0.34 1.20
N THR A 56 -25.26 0.63 2.17
CA THR A 56 -24.84 0.90 3.56
C THR A 56 -24.12 -0.30 4.18
N GLU A 57 -24.65 -1.50 4.01
CA GLU A 57 -24.03 -2.74 4.51
C GLU A 57 -22.65 -2.96 3.87
N LYS A 58 -22.53 -2.74 2.56
CA LYS A 58 -21.28 -2.92 1.82
C LYS A 58 -20.25 -1.82 2.08
N CYS A 59 -20.66 -0.60 2.41
CA CYS A 59 -19.76 0.45 2.89
C CYS A 59 -19.11 0.05 4.23
N ILE A 60 -19.89 -0.51 5.16
CA ILE A 60 -19.36 -1.03 6.43
C ILE A 60 -18.37 -2.17 6.18
N GLN A 61 -18.67 -3.06 5.23
CA GLN A 61 -17.76 -4.14 4.85
C GLN A 61 -16.46 -3.62 4.22
N ALA A 62 -16.53 -2.62 3.33
CA ALA A 62 -15.37 -1.99 2.73
C ALA A 62 -14.49 -1.27 3.77
N ARG A 63 -15.10 -0.63 4.78
CA ARG A 63 -14.37 -0.01 5.90
C ARG A 63 -13.50 -1.02 6.67
N LYS A 64 -13.94 -2.26 6.84
CA LYS A 64 -13.11 -3.32 7.46
C LYS A 64 -11.86 -3.62 6.64
N CYS A 65 -11.98 -3.69 5.31
CA CYS A 65 -10.83 -3.85 4.43
C CYS A 65 -9.87 -2.64 4.50
N PHE A 66 -10.37 -1.42 4.73
CA PHE A 66 -9.50 -0.26 4.93
C PHE A 66 -8.73 -0.30 6.25
N GLU A 67 -9.33 -0.80 7.34
CA GLU A 67 -8.61 -1.02 8.59
C GLU A 67 -7.49 -2.06 8.42
N GLU A 68 -7.73 -3.15 7.68
CA GLU A 68 -6.67 -4.09 7.33
C GLU A 68 -5.54 -3.42 6.53
N CYS A 69 -5.88 -2.61 5.51
CA CYS A 69 -4.90 -1.83 4.76
C CYS A 69 -4.07 -0.92 5.68
N LYS A 70 -4.69 -0.27 6.66
CA LYS A 70 -4.00 0.61 7.63
C LYS A 70 -2.99 -0.14 8.47
N GLU A 71 -3.32 -1.34 8.94
CA GLU A 71 -2.38 -2.21 9.66
C GLU A 71 -1.18 -2.58 8.78
N GLN A 72 -1.41 -2.93 7.52
CA GLN A 72 -0.33 -3.27 6.59
C GLN A 72 0.53 -2.05 6.24
N TYR A 73 -0.07 -0.86 6.05
CA TYR A 73 0.69 0.39 5.85
C TYR A 73 1.55 0.74 7.07
N THR A 74 1.08 0.44 8.29
CA THR A 74 1.87 0.61 9.51
C THR A 74 3.10 -0.29 9.50
N LYS A 75 2.95 -1.56 9.10
CA LYS A 75 4.08 -2.49 8.94
C LYS A 75 5.04 -2.02 7.86
N LEU A 76 4.51 -1.53 6.73
CA LEU A 76 5.30 -0.98 5.63
C LEU A 76 6.12 0.24 6.09
N GLY A 77 5.52 1.13 6.89
CA GLY A 77 6.19 2.29 7.46
C GLY A 77 7.35 1.92 8.41
N ASN A 78 7.20 0.86 9.19
CA ASN A 78 8.25 0.35 10.08
C ASN A 78 9.42 -0.32 9.34
N LEU A 79 9.17 -0.84 8.13
CA LEU A 79 10.17 -1.51 7.32
C LEU A 79 11.07 -0.52 6.57
N ILE A 80 10.54 0.64 6.20
CA ILE A 80 11.26 1.63 5.39
C ILE A 80 12.19 2.45 6.30
N PRO A 81 13.51 2.50 6.01
CA PRO A 81 14.43 3.36 6.74
C PRO A 81 14.02 4.84 6.63
N THR A 82 14.28 5.61 7.70
CA THR A 82 14.01 7.05 7.73
C THR A 82 14.66 7.74 6.51
N GLU A 83 13.93 8.68 5.90
CA GLU A 83 14.32 9.42 4.69
C GLU A 83 14.40 8.61 3.37
N GLN A 84 14.14 7.30 3.38
CA GLN A 84 14.20 6.48 2.17
C GLN A 84 12.84 6.16 1.54
N TYR A 85 11.77 6.90 1.91
CA TYR A 85 10.43 6.68 1.39
C TYR A 85 10.40 6.67 -0.15
N TYR A 86 10.92 7.73 -0.80
CA TYR A 86 10.89 7.85 -2.25
C TYR A 86 11.78 6.84 -2.98
N ARG A 87 12.75 6.21 -2.29
CA ARG A 87 13.60 5.16 -2.88
C ARG A 87 12.83 3.86 -3.08
N TYR A 88 11.91 3.57 -2.17
CA TYR A 88 11.17 2.31 -2.14
C TYR A 88 9.71 2.43 -2.58
N SER A 89 9.16 3.65 -2.66
CA SER A 89 7.74 3.93 -2.95
C SER A 89 7.32 3.59 -4.39
N GLU A 90 7.26 2.30 -4.70
CA GLU A 90 6.79 1.75 -5.98
C GLU A 90 5.28 1.45 -5.96
N TRP A 91 4.63 1.52 -4.80
CA TRP A 91 3.21 1.20 -4.60
C TRP A 91 2.27 2.40 -4.78
N HIS A 92 2.71 3.48 -5.43
CA HIS A 92 1.93 4.71 -5.58
C HIS A 92 0.55 4.49 -6.21
N TYR A 93 0.45 3.59 -7.21
CA TYR A 93 -0.80 3.27 -7.89
C TYR A 93 -1.81 2.58 -6.95
N LEU A 94 -1.30 1.70 -6.08
CA LEU A 94 -2.12 1.04 -5.08
C LEU A 94 -2.67 2.04 -4.05
N THR A 95 -1.82 2.96 -3.58
CA THR A 95 -2.28 4.04 -2.68
C THR A 95 -3.35 4.90 -3.34
N GLN A 96 -3.18 5.31 -4.60
CA GLN A 96 -4.19 6.07 -5.34
C GLN A 96 -5.52 5.31 -5.44
N THR A 97 -5.46 4.00 -5.70
CA THR A 97 -6.66 3.15 -5.76
C THR A 97 -7.39 3.11 -4.41
N ILE A 98 -6.66 2.96 -3.31
CA ILE A 98 -7.24 2.94 -1.97
C ILE A 98 -7.88 4.30 -1.61
N VAL A 99 -7.19 5.40 -1.92
CA VAL A 99 -7.72 6.76 -1.72
C VAL A 99 -9.03 6.94 -2.49
N PHE A 100 -9.08 6.47 -3.75
CA PHE A 100 -10.33 6.47 -4.53
C PHE A 100 -11.45 5.66 -3.86
N LEU A 101 -11.16 4.45 -3.39
CA LEU A 101 -12.16 3.60 -2.73
C LEU A 101 -12.67 4.20 -1.42
N ILE A 102 -11.80 4.86 -0.64
CA ILE A 102 -12.18 5.57 0.58
C ILE A 102 -13.07 6.77 0.22
N ALA A 103 -12.68 7.58 -0.76
CA ALA A 103 -13.45 8.72 -1.21
C ALA A 103 -14.84 8.30 -1.73
N LEU A 104 -14.91 7.21 -2.50
CA LEU A 104 -16.17 6.62 -2.96
C LEU A 104 -17.05 6.19 -1.79
N THR A 105 -16.47 5.51 -0.80
CA THR A 105 -17.23 5.04 0.38
C THR A 105 -17.80 6.23 1.17
N VAL A 106 -17.00 7.27 1.43
CA VAL A 106 -17.46 8.47 2.14
C VAL A 106 -18.53 9.22 1.34
N TYR A 107 -18.39 9.27 0.02
CA TYR A 107 -19.40 9.88 -0.86
C TYR A 107 -20.72 9.11 -0.82
N LEU A 108 -20.69 7.78 -0.82
CA LEU A 108 -21.90 6.95 -0.73
C LEU A 108 -22.61 7.10 0.63
N GLU A 109 -21.87 7.37 1.70
CA GLU A 109 -22.43 7.53 3.05
C GLU A 109 -22.96 8.95 3.32
N SER A 110 -22.27 9.99 2.83
CA SER A 110 -22.50 11.38 3.25
C SER A 110 -22.71 12.36 2.09
N GLY A 111 -22.47 11.95 0.85
CA GLY A 111 -22.49 12.83 -0.32
C GLY A 111 -21.35 13.85 -0.37
N THR A 112 -20.34 13.73 0.51
CA THR A 112 -19.22 14.67 0.60
C THR A 112 -17.92 14.07 0.07
N LEU A 113 -17.00 14.94 -0.36
CA LEU A 113 -15.64 14.55 -0.73
C LEU A 113 -14.76 14.49 0.52
N VAL A 114 -14.06 13.38 0.70
CA VAL A 114 -13.16 13.18 1.83
C VAL A 114 -11.94 14.13 1.77
N THR A 115 -11.52 14.65 2.92
CA THR A 115 -10.29 15.46 3.04
C THR A 115 -9.06 14.56 3.11
N ARG A 116 -7.90 15.10 2.74
CA ARG A 116 -6.64 14.35 2.79
C ARG A 116 -6.33 13.86 4.20
N GLU A 117 -6.57 14.70 5.21
CA GLU A 117 -6.32 14.42 6.62
C GLU A 117 -7.22 13.29 7.16
N SER A 118 -8.38 13.05 6.53
CA SER A 118 -9.27 11.95 6.91
C SER A 118 -8.89 10.61 6.26
N VAL A 119 -8.06 10.64 5.21
CA VAL A 119 -7.58 9.45 4.50
C VAL A 119 -6.21 8.98 5.01
N ALA A 120 -5.39 9.91 5.49
CA ALA A 120 -4.04 9.66 6.03
C ALA A 120 -4.09 9.03 7.43
#